data_AF-A0A7C3GT32-F1
#
_entry.id   AF-A0A7C3GT32-F1
#
_cell.length_a   1.000
_cell.length_b   1.000
_cell.length_c   1.000
_cell.angle_alpha   90.00
_cell.angle_beta   90.00
_cell.angle_gamma   90.00
#
_symmetry.space_group_name_H-M   'P 1'
#
loop_
_entity.id
_entity.type
_entity.pdbx_description
1 polymer ?
#
loop_
_entity_poly.entity_id
_entity_poly.type
_entity_poly.pdbx_seq_one_letter_code
_entity_poly.pdbx_strand_id
1 'polypeptide(L)'
;MGIVSGILGAAGLGSLAIMLLILARFGHKLGAVTKMKPYYRGYYAAIGLVAAAFVTRFIRVSVFWAPPDMIPAVLNDPIFYLAAYHLPLALGLSIGLFVTWRYWSWLLKER
;
A
#
# COMPACT_ATOMS: atom_id res chain seq x y z
N MET A 1 23.79 4.19 10.92
CA MET A 1 22.36 4.09 11.30
C MET A 1 21.41 3.83 10.11
N GLY A 2 21.85 3.24 9.00
CA GLY A 2 20.97 2.99 7.82
C GLY A 2 20.26 1.63 7.80
N ILE A 3 20.82 0.63 8.49
CA ILE A 3 20.30 -0.75 8.45
C ILE A 3 18.98 -0.86 9.23
N VAL A 4 18.95 -0.28 10.43
CA VAL A 4 17.76 -0.30 11.31
C VAL A 4 16.58 0.43 10.68
N SER A 5 16.81 1.60 10.07
CA SER A 5 15.76 2.36 9.36
C SER A 5 15.29 1.68 8.08
N GLY A 6 16.19 0.97 7.38
CA GLY A 6 15.84 0.14 6.23
C GLY A 6 14.89 -1.01 6.60
N ILE A 7 15.24 -1.76 7.66
CA ILE A 7 14.44 -2.89 8.16
C ILE A 7 13.09 -2.40 8.70
N LEU A 8 13.07 -1.35 9.54
CA LEU A 8 11.83 -0.77 10.07
C LEU A 8 10.91 -0.26 8.94
N GLY A 9 11.47 0.37 7.90
CA GLY A 9 10.69 0.83 6.76
C GLY A 9 10.10 -0.31 5.93
N ALA A 10 10.83 -1.40 5.74
CA ALA A 10 10.33 -2.59 5.04
C ALA A 10 9.26 -3.33 5.87
N ALA A 11 9.48 -3.47 7.18
CA ALA A 11 8.52 -4.06 8.11
C ALA A 11 7.22 -3.24 8.18
N GLY A 12 7.31 -1.90 8.21
CA GLY A 12 6.16 -1.01 8.18
C GLY A 12 5.31 -1.16 6.92
N LEU A 13 5.94 -1.23 5.74
CA LEU A 13 5.23 -1.47 4.49
C LEU A 13 4.58 -2.86 4.43
N GLY A 14 5.30 -3.89 4.90
CA GLY A 14 4.75 -5.24 5.00
C GLY A 14 3.53 -5.28 5.91
N SER A 15 3.59 -4.60 7.06
CA SER A 15 2.47 -4.46 7.99
C SER A 15 1.26 -3.77 7.35
N LEU A 16 1.47 -2.67 6.61
CA LEU A 16 0.39 -1.98 5.87
C LEU A 16 -0.25 -2.87 4.80
N ALA A 17 0.54 -3.65 4.06
CA ALA A 17 0.03 -4.59 3.09
C ALA A 17 -0.83 -5.69 3.74
N ILE A 18 -0.37 -6.24 4.87
CA ILE A 18 -1.14 -7.23 5.65
C ILE A 18 -2.43 -6.60 6.18
N MET A 19 -2.38 -5.37 6.70
CA MET A 19 -3.55 -4.66 7.21
C MET A 19 -4.60 -4.45 6.13
N LEU A 20 -4.20 -4.03 4.92
CA LEU A 20 -5.10 -3.90 3.77
C LEU A 20 -5.70 -5.25 3.34
N LEU A 21 -4.92 -6.34 3.39
CA LEU A 21 -5.44 -7.69 3.13
C LEU A 21 -6.49 -8.13 4.14
N ILE A 22 -6.27 -7.85 5.43
CA ILE A 22 -7.25 -8.13 6.49
C ILE A 22 -8.54 -7.34 6.23
N LEU A 23 -8.42 -6.04 5.95
CA LEU A 23 -9.55 -5.17 5.62
C LEU A 23 -10.32 -5.65 4.38
N ALA A 24 -9.61 -6.09 3.33
CA ALA A 24 -10.21 -6.65 2.12
C ALA A 24 -11.03 -7.91 2.42
N ARG A 25 -10.48 -8.83 3.22
CA ARG A 25 -11.18 -10.05 3.65
C ARG A 25 -12.39 -9.73 4.52
N PHE A 26 -12.26 -8.78 5.43
CA PHE A 26 -13.38 -8.31 6.26
C PHE A 26 -14.49 -7.69 5.41
N GLY A 27 -14.15 -6.80 4.49
CA GLY A 27 -15.10 -6.18 3.57
C GLY A 27 -15.82 -7.20 2.68
N HIS A 28 -15.13 -8.26 2.25
CA HIS A 28 -15.73 -9.35 1.49
C HIS A 28 -16.75 -10.15 2.31
N LYS A 29 -16.38 -10.56 3.54
CA LYS A 29 -17.32 -11.27 4.44
C LYS A 29 -18.52 -10.40 4.83
N LEU A 30 -18.29 -9.13 5.17
CA LEU A 30 -19.36 -8.20 5.51
C LEU A 30 -20.30 -7.97 4.32
N GLY A 31 -19.76 -7.73 3.11
CA GLY A 31 -20.56 -7.55 1.90
C GLY A 31 -21.41 -8.77 1.53
N ALA A 32 -20.93 -9.98 1.82
CA ALA A 32 -21.70 -11.21 1.64
C ALA A 32 -22.92 -11.28 2.59
N VAL A 33 -22.77 -10.83 3.84
CA VAL A 33 -23.85 -10.83 4.85
C VAL A 33 -24.84 -9.68 4.60
N THR A 34 -24.36 -8.48 4.28
CA THR A 34 -25.20 -7.29 4.12
C THR A 34 -25.80 -7.12 2.71
N LYS A 35 -25.53 -8.06 1.78
CA LYS A 35 -25.91 -7.98 0.35
C LYS A 35 -25.53 -6.64 -0.31
N MET A 36 -24.48 -5.97 0.16
CA MET A 36 -24.05 -4.68 -0.37
C MET A 36 -23.33 -4.83 -1.72
N LYS A 37 -23.39 -3.79 -2.57
CA LYS A 37 -22.67 -3.73 -3.84
C LYS A 37 -21.17 -4.07 -3.65
N PRO A 38 -20.52 -4.72 -4.63
CA PRO A 38 -19.18 -5.29 -4.51
C PRO A 38 -18.05 -4.23 -4.54
N TYR A 39 -18.04 -3.33 -3.56
CA TYR A 39 -16.98 -2.32 -3.38
C TYR A 39 -15.62 -2.94 -2.99
N TYR A 40 -15.58 -4.25 -2.70
CA TYR A 40 -14.35 -5.00 -2.44
C TYR A 40 -13.31 -4.91 -3.58
N ARG A 41 -13.75 -4.63 -4.82
CA ARG A 41 -12.86 -4.38 -5.97
C ARG A 41 -11.90 -3.21 -5.72
N GLY A 42 -12.32 -2.20 -4.95
CA GLY A 42 -11.47 -1.08 -4.57
C GLY A 42 -10.31 -1.49 -3.65
N TYR A 43 -10.51 -2.48 -2.78
CA TYR A 43 -9.40 -3.03 -1.98
C TYR A 43 -8.36 -3.74 -2.83
N TYR A 44 -8.78 -4.47 -3.87
CA TYR A 44 -7.82 -5.10 -4.80
C TYR A 44 -7.02 -4.07 -5.61
N ALA A 45 -7.64 -2.96 -6.02
CA ALA A 45 -6.93 -1.85 -6.64
C ALA A 45 -5.92 -1.20 -5.67
N ALA A 46 -6.32 -0.98 -4.41
CA ALA A 46 -5.43 -0.47 -3.37
C ALA A 46 -4.25 -1.41 -3.09
N ILE A 47 -4.49 -2.73 -3.03
CA ILE A 47 -3.44 -3.74 -2.87
C ILE A 47 -2.46 -3.70 -4.04
N GLY A 48 -2.94 -3.58 -5.28
CA GLY A 48 -2.08 -3.47 -6.46
C GLY A 48 -1.16 -2.24 -6.39
N LEU A 49 -1.70 -1.09 -5.99
CA LEU A 49 -0.94 0.15 -5.85
C LEU A 49 0.10 0.09 -4.72
N VAL A 50 -0.26 -0.50 -3.57
CA VAL A 50 0.67 -0.68 -2.45
C VAL A 50 1.73 -1.73 -2.77
N ALA A 51 1.38 -2.80 -3.49
CA ALA A 51 2.33 -3.79 -3.98
C ALA A 51 3.33 -3.17 -4.97
N ALA A 52 2.88 -2.31 -5.88
CA ALA A 52 3.78 -1.57 -6.77
C ALA A 52 4.77 -0.69 -5.97
N ALA A 53 4.29 0.08 -4.98
CA ALA A 53 5.16 0.86 -4.10
C ALA A 53 6.14 -0.01 -3.30
N PHE A 54 5.70 -1.19 -2.86
CA PHE A 54 6.56 -2.15 -2.16
C PHE A 54 7.68 -2.66 -3.07
N VAL A 55 7.38 -3.01 -4.33
CA VAL A 55 8.38 -3.44 -5.32
C VAL A 55 9.41 -2.34 -5.56
N THR A 56 8.98 -1.09 -5.75
CA THR A 56 9.89 0.05 -5.94
C THR A 56 10.80 0.27 -4.72
N ARG A 57 10.25 0.17 -3.50
CA ARG A 57 11.03 0.24 -2.26
C ARG A 57 12.05 -0.89 -2.18
N PHE A 58 11.65 -2.12 -2.52
CA PHE A 58 12.50 -3.30 -2.48
C PHE A 58 13.67 -3.18 -3.46
N ILE A 59 13.41 -2.75 -4.70
CA ILE A 59 14.45 -2.45 -5.70
C ILE A 59 15.44 -1.43 -5.15
N ARG A 60 14.97 -0.35 -4.51
CA ARG A 60 15.87 0.67 -3.94
C ARG A 60 16.72 0.12 -2.79
N VAL A 61 16.15 -0.70 -1.90
CA VAL A 61 16.90 -1.33 -0.80
C VAL A 61 17.97 -2.27 -1.37
N SER A 62 17.64 -3.05 -2.40
CA SER A 62 18.60 -3.93 -3.08
C SER A 62 19.70 -3.14 -3.81
N VAL A 63 19.38 -1.99 -4.42
CA VAL A 63 20.38 -1.13 -5.08
C VAL A 63 21.23 -0.35 -4.07
N PHE A 64 20.70 -0.04 -2.88
CA PHE A 64 21.48 0.55 -1.79
C PHE A 64 22.59 -0.40 -1.28
N TRP A 65 22.44 -1.71 -1.51
CA TRP A 65 23.47 -2.72 -1.22
C TRP A 65 24.49 -2.90 -2.36
N ALA A 66 24.28 -2.27 -3.52
CA ALA A 66 25.18 -2.34 -4.67
C ALA A 66 26.26 -1.23 -4.60
N PRO A 67 27.46 -1.46 -5.19
CA PRO A 67 28.53 -0.46 -5.24
C PRO A 67 28.03 0.87 -5.87
N PRO A 68 28.46 2.05 -5.34
CA PRO A 68 28.00 3.36 -5.80
C PRO A 68 28.13 3.61 -7.31
N ASP A 69 29.08 2.93 -7.96
CA ASP A 69 29.40 3.09 -9.39
C ASP A 69 28.40 2.40 -10.34
N MET A 70 27.47 1.58 -9.83
CA MET A 70 26.46 0.87 -10.63
C MET A 70 25.03 1.37 -10.43
N ILE A 71 24.84 2.49 -9.72
CA ILE A 71 23.49 3.05 -9.49
C ILE A 71 23.06 3.80 -10.76
N PRO A 72 22.02 3.35 -11.48
CA PRO A 72 21.53 4.08 -12.66
C PRO A 72 21.01 5.45 -12.23
N ALA A 73 21.41 6.53 -12.93
CA ALA A 73 21.02 7.91 -12.60
C ALA A 73 19.50 8.10 -12.45
N VAL A 74 18.71 7.31 -13.18
CA VAL A 74 17.24 7.30 -13.15
C VAL A 74 16.68 6.86 -11.78
N LEU A 75 17.41 6.01 -11.05
CA LEU A 75 16.99 5.50 -9.74
C LEU A 75 17.29 6.48 -8.58
N ASN A 76 18.17 7.45 -8.83
CA ASN A 76 18.52 8.51 -7.89
C ASN A 76 17.70 9.78 -8.12
N ASP A 77 16.83 9.79 -9.14
CA ASP A 77 15.97 10.93 -9.44
C ASP A 77 14.83 11.03 -8.39
N PRO A 78 14.74 12.15 -7.65
CA PRO A 78 13.70 12.34 -6.64
C PRO A 78 12.28 12.32 -7.23
N ILE A 79 12.11 12.69 -8.51
CA ILE A 79 10.81 12.69 -9.18
C ILE A 79 10.35 11.26 -9.47
N PHE A 80 11.28 10.39 -9.91
CA PHE A 80 10.98 8.97 -10.12
C PHE A 80 10.58 8.31 -8.81
N TYR A 81 11.27 8.62 -7.71
CA TYR A 81 10.92 8.08 -6.39
C TYR A 81 9.55 8.57 -5.91
N LEU A 82 9.23 9.85 -6.14
CA LEU A 82 7.92 10.39 -5.80
C LEU A 82 6.79 9.72 -6.60
N ALA A 83 7.01 9.51 -7.90
CA ALA A 83 6.02 8.90 -8.78
C ALA A 83 5.85 7.39 -8.58
N ALA A 84 6.94 6.66 -8.32
CA ALA A 84 6.91 5.21 -8.22
C ALA A 84 6.69 4.69 -6.79
N TYR A 85 7.01 5.48 -5.75
CA TYR A 85 6.84 5.08 -4.36
C TYR A 85 5.74 5.87 -3.64
N HIS A 86 5.82 7.21 -3.64
CA HIS A 86 4.90 8.02 -2.83
C HIS A 86 3.49 8.09 -3.41
N LEU A 87 3.34 8.31 -4.73
CA LEU A 87 2.03 8.39 -5.37
C LEU A 87 1.23 7.09 -5.24
N PRO A 88 1.77 5.90 -5.57
CA PRO A 88 0.98 4.67 -5.49
C PRO A 88 0.66 4.30 -4.03
N LEU A 89 1.57 4.59 -3.10
CA LEU A 89 1.32 4.36 -1.67
C LEU A 89 0.22 5.28 -1.15
N ALA A 90 0.29 6.58 -1.43
CA ALA A 90 -0.72 7.54 -0.99
C ALA A 90 -2.08 7.21 -1.61
N LEU A 91 -2.14 6.96 -2.92
CA LEU A 91 -3.37 6.58 -3.61
C LEU A 91 -3.93 5.25 -3.09
N GLY A 92 -3.08 4.24 -2.90
CA GLY A 92 -3.48 2.94 -2.39
C GLY A 92 -4.09 3.05 -0.98
N LEU A 93 -3.45 3.81 -0.09
CA LEU A 93 -3.98 4.07 1.24
C LEU A 93 -5.28 4.88 1.20
N SER A 94 -5.36 5.95 0.42
CA SER A 94 -6.57 6.77 0.28
C SER A 94 -7.76 5.97 -0.24
N ILE A 95 -7.55 5.12 -1.26
CA ILE A 95 -8.59 4.23 -1.80
C ILE A 95 -9.00 3.21 -0.74
N GLY A 96 -8.04 2.57 -0.07
CA GLY A 96 -8.31 1.62 1.01
C GLY A 96 -9.19 2.26 2.09
N LEU A 97 -8.81 3.44 2.57
CA LEU A 97 -9.49 4.18 3.63
C LEU A 97 -10.88 4.67 3.19
N PHE A 98 -11.02 5.15 1.95
CA PHE A 98 -12.30 5.54 1.38
C PHE A 98 -13.27 4.35 1.27
N VAL A 99 -12.79 3.19 0.81
CA VAL A 99 -13.59 1.98 0.72
C VAL A 99 -13.99 1.48 2.11
N THR A 100 -13.07 1.48 3.08
CA THR A 100 -13.37 1.14 4.48
C THR A 100 -14.45 2.06 5.04
N TRP A 101 -14.28 3.37 4.88
CA TRP A 101 -15.25 4.36 5.32
C TRP A 101 -16.61 4.13 4.69
N ARG A 102 -16.67 3.84 3.39
CA ARG A 102 -17.92 3.61 2.68
C ARG A 102 -18.65 2.36 3.16
N TYR A 103 -17.93 1.30 3.52
CA TYR A 103 -18.49 0.11 4.16
C TYR A 103 -18.97 0.44 5.57
N TRP A 104 -18.15 1.08 6.40
CA TRP A 104 -18.46 1.31 7.82
C TRP A 104 -19.45 2.46 8.07
N SER A 105 -19.66 3.32 7.08
CA SER A 105 -20.65 4.39 7.11
C SER A 105 -22.07 3.90 7.39
N TRP A 106 -22.40 2.66 7.03
CA TRP A 106 -23.70 2.06 7.37
C TRP A 106 -23.79 1.80 8.88
N LEU A 107 -22.72 1.29 9.50
CA LEU A 107 -22.67 0.99 10.94
C LEU A 107 -22.85 2.26 11.78
N LEU A 108 -22.35 3.40 11.30
CA LEU A 108 -22.50 4.68 11.98
C LEU A 108 -23.90 5.31 11.81
N LYS A 109 -24.71 4.79 10.88
CA LYS A 109 -26.05 5.30 10.59
C LYS A 109 -27.15 4.59 11.36
N GLU A 110 -26.93 3.37 11.81
CA GLU A 110 -27.85 2.66 12.71
C GLU A 110 -27.57 3.11 14.16
N ARG A 111 -28.29 4.14 14.62
CA ARG A 111 -28.52 4.45 16.04
C ARG A 111 -30.01 4.47 16.31
#